data_AF-A0A4R4K4W6-F1
#
_entry.id   AF-A0A4R4K4W6-F1
#
_cell.length_a   1.000
_cell.length_b   1.000
_cell.length_c   1.000
_cell.angle_alpha   90.00
_cell.angle_beta   90.00
_cell.angle_gamma   90.00
#
_symmetry.space_group_name_H-M   'P 1'
#
loop_
_entity.id
_entity.type
_entity.pdbx_description
1 polymer ?
#
loop_
_entity_poly.entity_id
_entity_poly.type
_entity_poly.pdbx_seq_one_letter_code
_entity_poly.pdbx_strand_id
1 'polypeptide(L)' 'MSKIFPKADSVSFILRPYKSAVTKHANRLSYENGWQTRFYDHIIRDDAEYQRIADYIANNPGNWRDDKYYGL' A
#
# COMPACT_ATOMS: atom_id res chain seq x y z
N MET A 1 15.12 18.51 -18.16
CA MET A 1 14.25 17.31 -18.05
C MET A 1 14.49 16.66 -16.68
N SER A 2 13.78 17.08 -15.62
CA SER A 2 13.82 16.43 -14.29
C SER A 2 12.95 17.15 -13.23
N LYS A 3 11.61 17.14 -13.37
CA LYS A 3 10.71 17.58 -12.29
C LYS A 3 9.50 16.67 -12.03
N ILE A 4 9.44 15.53 -12.72
CA ILE A 4 8.26 14.62 -12.72
C ILE A 4 8.56 13.30 -11.99
N PHE A 5 9.84 13.00 -11.74
CA PHE A 5 10.24 11.77 -11.07
C PHE A 5 10.53 12.02 -9.60
N PRO A 6 9.90 11.26 -8.68
CA PRO A 6 10.20 11.34 -7.26
C PRO A 6 11.65 10.95 -7.05
N LYS A 7 12.20 11.42 -5.92
CA LYS A 7 13.59 11.14 -5.54
C LYS A 7 13.86 9.63 -5.69
N ALA A 8 14.95 9.31 -6.40
CA ALA A 8 15.49 7.95 -6.43
C ALA A 8 15.64 7.50 -4.96
N ASP A 9 15.19 6.28 -4.66
CA ASP A 9 15.15 5.68 -3.32
C ASP A 9 13.95 6.06 -2.42
N SER A 10 12.96 6.82 -2.92
CA SER A 10 11.71 7.03 -2.16
C SER A 10 10.76 5.84 -2.26
N VAL A 11 9.92 5.63 -1.25
CA VAL A 11 8.81 4.66 -1.27
C VAL A 11 7.91 4.89 -2.49
N SER A 12 7.67 6.16 -2.85
CA SER A 12 6.95 6.54 -4.06
C SER A 12 7.60 6.03 -5.35
N PHE A 13 8.93 6.03 -5.43
CA PHE A 13 9.66 5.54 -6.60
C PHE A 13 9.48 4.03 -6.80
N ILE A 14 9.36 3.27 -5.71
CA ILE A 14 9.15 1.81 -5.72
C ILE A 14 7.68 1.47 -6.00
N LEU A 15 6.74 2.14 -5.32
CA LEU A 15 5.31 1.79 -5.41
C LEU A 15 4.68 2.15 -6.75
N ARG A 16 5.13 3.23 -7.41
CA ARG A 16 4.59 3.65 -8.71
C ARG A 16 4.72 2.57 -9.80
N PRO A 17 5.92 2.05 -10.11
CA PRO A 17 6.05 0.98 -11.11
C PRO A 17 5.36 -0.30 -10.68
N TYR A 18 5.33 -0.63 -9.37
CA TYR A 18 4.62 -1.79 -8.86
C TYR A 18 3.11 -1.73 -9.15
N LYS A 19 2.42 -0.66 -8.70
CA LYS A 19 0.98 -0.48 -8.97
C LYS A 19 0.67 -0.46 -10.46
N SER A 20 1.55 0.15 -11.27
CA SER A 20 1.43 0.19 -12.73
C SER A 20 1.53 -1.20 -13.37
N ALA A 21 2.53 -2.00 -12.99
CA ALA A 21 2.74 -3.35 -13.51
C ALA A 21 1.56 -4.28 -13.16
N VAL A 22 1.11 -4.25 -11.90
CA VAL A 22 -0.04 -5.05 -11.46
C VAL A 22 -1.32 -4.62 -12.19
N THR A 23 -1.58 -3.32 -12.32
CA THR A 23 -2.72 -2.79 -13.09
C THR A 23 -2.70 -3.30 -14.53
N LYS A 24 -1.54 -3.23 -15.19
CA LYS A 24 -1.39 -3.68 -16.57
C LYS A 24 -1.63 -5.20 -16.70
N HIS A 25 -1.20 -5.97 -15.72
CA HIS A 25 -1.43 -7.42 -15.69
C HIS A 25 -2.90 -7.75 -15.45
N ALA A 26 -3.54 -7.13 -14.44
CA ALA A 26 -4.96 -7.31 -14.13
C ALA A 26 -5.86 -6.94 -15.33
N ASN A 27 -5.60 -5.79 -15.97
CA ASN A 27 -6.37 -5.36 -17.14
C ASN A 27 -6.26 -6.34 -18.32
N ARG A 28 -5.10 -6.98 -18.51
CA ARG A 28 -4.92 -8.00 -19.56
C ARG A 28 -5.74 -9.26 -19.31
N LEU A 29 -6.03 -9.54 -18.04
CA LEU A 29 -6.87 -10.65 -17.60
C LEU A 29 -8.33 -10.24 -17.42
N SER A 30 -8.70 -9.02 -17.83
CA SER A 30 -10.03 -8.45 -17.66
C SER A 30 -10.50 -8.39 -16.20
N TYR A 31 -9.58 -8.31 -15.24
CA TYR A 31 -9.91 -8.04 -13.84
C TYR A 31 -10.13 -6.55 -13.61
N GLU A 32 -11.13 -6.22 -12.79
CA GLU A 32 -11.32 -4.86 -12.31
C GLU A 32 -10.14 -4.47 -11.39
N ASN A 33 -9.56 -3.31 -11.66
CA ASN A 33 -8.47 -2.79 -10.86
C ASN A 33 -9.01 -1.78 -9.83
N GLY A 34 -8.77 -2.05 -8.55
CA GLY A 34 -9.34 -1.31 -7.43
C GLY A 34 -8.33 -0.61 -6.53
N TRP A 35 -7.18 -0.16 -7.05
CA TRP A 35 -6.22 0.55 -6.20
C TRP A 35 -6.88 1.77 -5.54
N GLN A 36 -6.80 1.84 -4.21
CA GLN A 36 -7.03 3.10 -3.51
C GLN A 36 -6.03 4.15 -4.02
N THR A 37 -6.51 5.39 -4.17
CA THR A 37 -5.65 6.51 -4.57
C THR A 37 -4.58 6.76 -3.52
N ARG A 38 -3.35 7.07 -3.97
CA ARG A 38 -2.15 7.25 -3.12
C ARG A 38 -1.82 5.99 -2.31
N PHE A 39 -1.08 6.14 -1.21
CA PHE A 39 -0.73 5.08 -0.27
C PHE A 39 -0.46 5.72 1.09
N TYR A 40 -0.55 4.91 2.14
CA TYR A 40 -0.15 5.28 3.49
C TYR A 40 1.31 4.87 3.70
N ASP A 41 2.12 5.79 4.21
CA ASP A 41 3.49 5.53 4.67
C ASP A 41 3.69 6.09 6.07
N HIS A 42 4.50 5.38 6.85
CA HIS A 42 4.81 5.74 8.22
C HIS A 42 6.23 5.30 8.57
N ILE A 43 7.00 6.19 9.19
CA ILE A 43 8.37 5.89 9.63
C ILE A 43 8.29 5.29 11.02
N ILE A 44 8.68 4.02 11.14
CA ILE A 44 8.81 3.32 12.41
C ILE A 44 10.08 3.81 13.12
N ARG A 45 9.93 4.32 14.35
CA ARG A 45 11.01 5.00 15.09
C ARG A 45 11.56 4.21 16.26
N ASP A 46 10.82 3.21 16.73
CA ASP A 46 11.21 2.35 17.84
C ASP A 46 10.62 0.94 17.72
N ASP A 47 11.16 0.03 18.54
CA ASP A 47 10.76 -1.37 18.51
C ASP A 47 9.31 -1.59 18.97
N ALA A 48 8.81 -0.78 19.91
CA ALA A 48 7.45 -0.93 20.39
C ALA A 48 6.44 -0.59 19.28
N GLU A 49 6.72 0.44 18.48
CA GLU A 49 5.97 0.80 17.30
C GLU A 49 6.04 -0.29 16.22
N TYR A 50 7.24 -0.85 15.99
CA TYR A 50 7.42 -1.96 15.08
C TYR A 50 6.51 -3.14 15.45
N GLN A 51 6.54 -3.58 16.72
CA GLN A 51 5.72 -4.71 17.18
C GLN A 51 4.23 -4.42 16.99
N ARG A 52 3.75 -3.23 17.40
CA ARG A 52 2.33 -2.87 17.21
C ARG A 52 1.88 -2.91 15.75
N ILE A 53 2.70 -2.41 14.82
CA ILE A 53 2.36 -2.40 13.39
C ILE A 53 2.43 -3.80 12.81
N ALA A 54 3.43 -4.59 13.18
CA ALA A 54 3.55 -5.99 12.75
C ALA A 54 2.34 -6.82 13.22
N ASP A 55 1.96 -6.68 14.50
CA ASP A 55 0.79 -7.31 15.08
C ASP A 55 -0.50 -6.88 14.38
N TYR A 56 -0.64 -5.58 14.09
CA TYR A 56 -1.79 -5.09 13.33
C TYR A 56 -1.87 -5.74 11.94
N ILE A 57 -0.78 -5.77 11.18
CA ILE A 57 -0.76 -6.36 9.83
C ILE A 57 -1.11 -7.85 9.88
N ALA A 58 -0.56 -8.59 10.84
CA ALA A 58 -0.81 -10.02 10.99
C ALA A 58 -2.27 -10.32 11.34
N ASN A 59 -2.89 -9.52 12.21
CA ASN A 59 -4.23 -9.77 12.72
C ASN A 59 -5.34 -9.11 11.87
N ASN A 60 -5.03 -8.12 11.04
CA ASN A 60 -6.02 -7.38 10.24
C ASN A 60 -6.91 -8.27 9.35
N PRO A 61 -6.41 -9.32 8.65
CA PRO A 61 -7.29 -10.19 7.86
C PRO A 61 -8.39 -10.87 8.69
N GLY A 62 -8.09 -11.24 9.94
CA GLY A 62 -9.06 -11.83 10.87
C GLY A 62 -10.05 -10.79 11.41
N ASN A 63 -9.56 -9.58 11.66
CA ASN A 63 -10.36 -8.49 12.20
C ASN A 63 -11.15 -7.70 11.15
N TRP A 64 -11.06 -8.08 9.87
CA TRP A 64 -11.60 -7.29 8.75
C TRP A 64 -13.09 -6.97 8.88
N ARG A 65 -13.90 -7.92 9.36
CA ARG A 65 -15.36 -7.74 9.52
C ARG A 65 -15.73 -6.85 10.71
N ASP A 66 -14.84 -6.76 11.69
CA ASP A 66 -15.02 -5.96 12.91
C ASP A 66 -14.36 -4.58 12.78
N ASP A 67 -13.71 -4.30 11.64
CA ASP A 67 -13.09 -3.01 11.39
C ASP A 67 -14.16 -1.92 11.26
N LYS A 68 -13.91 -0.76 11.86
CA LYS A 68 -14.85 0.36 11.88
C LYS A 68 -15.16 0.96 10.50
N TYR A 69 -14.33 0.64 9.49
CA TYR A 69 -14.54 1.02 8.10
C TYR A 69 -15.11 -0.11 7.24
N TYR A 70 -15.44 -1.26 7.83
CA TYR A 70 -16.03 -2.38 7.10
C TYR A 70 -17.41 -2.00 6.57
N GLY A 71 -17.55 -1.93 5.25
CA GLY A 71 -18.82 -1.64 4.57
C GLY A 71 -19.21 -0.16 4.46
N LEU A 72 -18.34 0.76 4.91
CA LEU A 72 -18.42 2.19 4.58
C LEU A 72 -17.84 2.47 3.19
#